data_AF-A0A9E1J7K2-F1
#
_entry.id   AF-A0A9E1J7K2-F1
#
_cell.length_a   1.000
_cell.length_b   1.000
_cell.length_c   1.000
_cell.angle_alpha   90.00
_cell.angle_beta   90.00
_cell.angle_gamma   90.00
#
_symmetry.space_group_name_H-M   'P 1'
#
loop_
_entity.id
_entity.type
_entity.pdbx_description
1 polymer ?
#
loop_
_entity_poly.entity_id
_entity_poly.type
_entity_poly.pdbx_seq_one_letter_code
_entity_poly.pdbx_strand_id
1 'polypeptide(L)'
;MSVRIEIIDRDITTLDVDAIVNAANEQLLPGGGVCGAIHAAAGPGLAVECRSLGGCPTGQARISGGHGLTARHVIHAVGPVWHGGGMDEGGLLAGCYRHCYRLADDAGLS
;
A
#
# COMPACT_ATOMS: atom_id res chain seq x y z
N MET A 1 -12.77 -20.02 7.65
CA MET A 1 -12.62 -18.62 8.08
C MET A 1 -13.75 -17.81 7.47
N SER A 2 -14.39 -16.94 8.25
CA SER A 2 -15.35 -15.96 7.72
C SER A 2 -14.59 -14.71 7.33
N VAL A 3 -14.80 -14.20 6.13
CA VAL A 3 -14.29 -12.88 5.73
C VAL A 3 -15.10 -11.82 6.47
N ARG A 4 -14.42 -10.86 7.10
CA ARG A 4 -15.04 -9.66 7.69
C ARG A 4 -14.64 -8.46 6.86
N ILE A 5 -15.63 -7.67 6.46
CA ILE A 5 -15.43 -6.41 5.76
C ILE A 5 -16.13 -5.33 6.57
N GLU A 6 -15.43 -4.23 6.81
CA GLU A 6 -15.96 -3.04 7.47
C GLU A 6 -15.70 -1.82 6.59
N ILE A 7 -16.64 -0.88 6.58
CA ILE A 7 -16.48 0.41 5.92
C ILE A 7 -16.34 1.45 7.02
N ILE A 8 -15.18 2.12 7.05
CA ILE A 8 -14.86 3.17 8.00
C ILE A 8 -14.49 4.45 7.26
N ASP A 9 -14.93 5.59 7.77
CA ASP A 9 -14.54 6.92 7.28
C ASP A 9 -13.57 7.56 8.28
N ARG A 10 -12.27 7.43 7.98
CA ARG A 10 -11.16 7.85 8.84
C ARG A 10 -9.93 8.18 8.00
N ASP A 11 -9.00 8.93 8.60
CA ASP A 11 -7.63 9.03 8.09
C ASP A 11 -6.92 7.68 8.29
N ILE A 12 -6.51 7.07 7.18
CA ILE A 12 -5.86 5.75 7.18
C ILE A 12 -4.58 5.71 8.02
N THR A 13 -3.90 6.85 8.20
CA THR A 13 -2.65 6.93 8.98
C THR A 13 -2.87 6.74 10.49
N THR A 14 -4.12 6.83 10.95
CA THR A 14 -4.51 6.74 12.36
C THR A 14 -5.00 5.36 12.78
N LEU A 15 -5.09 4.41 11.84
CA LEU A 15 -5.66 3.09 12.10
C LEU A 15 -4.68 2.21 12.88
N ASP A 16 -5.15 1.66 14.00
CA ASP A 16 -4.45 0.64 14.78
C ASP A 16 -4.74 -0.75 14.21
N VAL A 17 -4.01 -1.09 13.14
CA VAL A 17 -4.16 -2.33 12.38
C VAL A 17 -2.80 -2.88 11.98
N ASP A 18 -2.76 -4.13 11.53
CA ASP A 18 -1.51 -4.80 11.16
C ASP A 18 -0.81 -4.17 9.97
N ALA A 19 -1.57 -3.79 8.95
CA ALA A 19 -1.08 -3.08 7.79
C ALA A 19 -2.12 -2.12 7.24
N ILE A 20 -1.64 -0.99 6.72
CA ILE A 20 -2.40 -0.13 5.83
C ILE A 20 -1.86 -0.25 4.40
N VAL A 21 -2.70 0.01 3.41
CA VAL A 21 -2.29 -0.01 2.00
C VAL A 21 -2.07 1.42 1.51
N ASN A 22 -0.90 1.69 0.95
CA ASN A 22 -0.55 2.95 0.29
C ASN A 22 -0.77 2.84 -1.23
N ALA A 23 -1.48 3.82 -1.82
CA ALA A 23 -1.52 4.01 -3.27
C ALA A 23 -0.24 4.73 -3.73
N ALA A 24 0.75 3.94 -4.15
CA ALA A 24 2.10 4.38 -4.47
C ALA A 24 2.33 4.58 -5.98
N ASN A 25 3.47 5.20 -6.32
CA ASN A 25 4.03 5.24 -7.67
C ASN A 25 5.10 4.13 -7.85
N GLU A 26 5.48 3.86 -9.10
CA GLU A 26 6.42 2.77 -9.42
C GLU A 26 7.80 2.93 -8.78
N GLN A 27 8.20 4.17 -8.48
CA GLN A 27 9.48 4.46 -7.85
C GLN A 27 9.44 4.29 -6.31
N LEU A 28 8.26 4.06 -5.73
CA LEU A 28 8.02 4.03 -4.29
C LEU A 28 8.52 5.29 -3.56
N LEU A 29 8.51 6.42 -4.26
CA LEU A 29 8.92 7.70 -3.71
C LEU A 29 7.74 8.42 -3.05
N PRO A 30 8.01 9.27 -2.04
CA PRO A 30 6.97 10.14 -1.48
C PRO A 30 6.27 10.93 -2.57
N GLY A 31 4.93 10.94 -2.53
CA GLY A 31 4.07 11.65 -3.47
C GLY A 31 3.06 12.56 -2.76
N GLY A 32 1.99 12.92 -3.47
CA GLY A 32 0.85 13.65 -2.90
C GLY A 32 -0.25 12.71 -2.36
N GLY A 33 -1.40 13.29 -2.02
CA GLY A 33 -2.59 12.54 -1.59
C GLY A 33 -2.32 11.62 -0.39
N VAL A 34 -2.90 10.42 -0.42
CA VAL A 34 -2.72 9.42 0.65
C VAL A 34 -1.26 8.98 0.82
N CYS A 35 -0.49 8.91 -0.27
CA CYS A 35 0.94 8.57 -0.21
C CYS A 35 1.72 9.63 0.58
N GLY A 36 1.45 10.91 0.30
CA GLY A 36 2.05 12.02 1.05
C GLY A 36 1.69 11.99 2.53
N ALA A 37 0.42 11.74 2.86
CA ALA A 37 -0.04 11.63 4.25
C ALA A 37 0.65 10.48 4.99
N ILE A 38 0.75 9.29 4.36
CA ILE A 38 1.45 8.13 4.92
C ILE A 38 2.92 8.42 5.15
N HIS A 39 3.63 9.01 4.18
CA HIS A 39 5.05 9.36 4.36
C HIS A 39 5.28 10.44 5.42
N ALA A 40 4.38 11.43 5.53
CA ALA A 40 4.46 12.45 6.55
C ALA A 40 4.27 11.87 7.96
N ALA A 41 3.30 10.98 8.14
CA ALA A 41 3.00 10.33 9.42
C ALA A 41 4.05 9.26 9.81
N ALA A 42 4.50 8.45 8.85
CA ALA A 42 5.51 7.42 9.10
C ALA A 42 6.92 8.00 9.36
N GLY A 43 7.19 9.20 8.85
CA GLY A 43 8.49 9.86 8.98
C GLY A 43 9.52 9.39 7.94
N PRO A 44 10.75 9.97 7.97
CA PRO A 44 11.76 9.80 6.92
C PRO A 44 12.27 8.36 6.78
N GLY A 45 12.15 7.54 7.83
CA GLY A 45 12.54 6.12 7.81
C GLY A 45 11.81 5.32 6.73
N LEU A 46 10.53 5.62 6.49
CA LEU A 46 9.74 4.94 5.46
C LEU A 46 10.33 5.16 4.06
N ALA A 47 10.73 6.40 3.74
CA ALA A 47 11.34 6.70 2.45
C ALA A 47 12.72 6.05 2.28
N VAL A 48 13.47 5.84 3.38
CA VAL A 48 14.74 5.11 3.36
C VAL A 48 14.52 3.64 3.02
N GLU A 49 13.55 3.00 3.67
CA GLU A 49 13.20 1.60 3.40
C GLU A 49 12.63 1.42 2.00
N CYS A 50 11.72 2.28 1.55
CA CYS A 50 11.17 2.19 0.19
C CYS A 50 12.25 2.19 -0.91
N ARG A 51 13.37 2.91 -0.71
CA ARG A 51 14.50 2.91 -1.66
C ARG A 51 15.20 1.55 -1.73
N SER A 52 15.25 0.77 -0.66
CA SER A 52 15.87 -0.57 -0.69
C SER A 52 15.00 -1.62 -1.38
N LEU A 53 13.69 -1.35 -1.56
CA LEU A 53 12.74 -2.26 -2.22
C LEU A 53 12.86 -2.29 -3.75
N GLY A 54 13.59 -1.35 -4.35
CA GLY A 54 13.91 -1.35 -5.79
C GLY A 54 12.73 -1.00 -6.71
N GLY A 55 11.70 -0.33 -6.19
CA GLY A 55 10.49 0.02 -6.95
C GLY A 55 9.43 -1.09 -7.00
N CYS A 56 8.32 -0.81 -7.68
CA CYS A 56 7.20 -1.72 -7.79
C CYS A 56 6.46 -1.52 -9.12
N PRO A 57 6.35 -2.55 -9.98
CA PRO A 57 5.57 -2.45 -11.21
C PRO A 57 4.09 -2.21 -10.95
N THR A 58 3.42 -1.51 -11.87
CA THR A 58 1.97 -1.41 -11.88
C THR A 58 1.29 -2.79 -11.77
N GLY A 59 0.25 -2.89 -10.95
CA GLY A 59 -0.46 -4.15 -10.65
C GLY A 59 0.19 -5.01 -9.56
N GLN A 60 1.25 -4.53 -8.92
CA GLN A 60 1.94 -5.23 -7.83
C GLN A 60 1.94 -4.42 -6.53
N ALA A 61 2.50 -5.04 -5.48
CA ALA A 61 2.76 -4.38 -4.21
C ALA A 61 4.12 -4.77 -3.61
N ARG A 62 4.59 -3.97 -2.64
CA ARG A 62 5.73 -4.25 -1.74
C ARG A 62 5.33 -3.97 -0.30
N ILE A 63 6.02 -4.56 0.67
CA ILE A 63 5.76 -4.35 2.10
C ILE A 63 6.98 -3.72 2.77
N SER A 64 6.73 -2.82 3.72
CA SER A 64 7.73 -2.19 4.59
C SER A 64 7.26 -2.20 6.05
N GLY A 65 8.13 -1.79 6.97
CA GLY A 65 7.70 -1.39 8.31
C GLY A 65 6.79 -0.14 8.30
N GLY A 66 6.03 0.06 9.38
CA GLY A 66 5.14 1.21 9.58
C GLY A 66 5.83 2.48 10.09
N HIS A 67 7.05 2.35 10.64
CA HIS A 67 7.83 3.44 11.22
C HIS A 67 7.05 4.23 12.27
N GLY A 68 6.76 5.51 12.04
CA GLY A 68 6.01 6.38 12.95
C GLY A 68 4.49 6.16 12.95
N LEU A 69 3.95 5.27 12.11
CA LEU A 69 2.53 4.95 12.08
C LEU A 69 2.12 4.07 13.26
N THR A 70 0.83 4.14 13.63
CA THR A 70 0.22 3.14 14.53
C THR A 70 0.19 1.76 13.88
N ALA A 71 -0.08 1.71 12.57
CA ALA A 71 -0.03 0.47 11.81
C ALA A 71 1.38 -0.12 11.75
N ARG A 72 1.49 -1.45 11.92
CA ARG A 72 2.79 -2.14 12.03
C ARG A 72 3.55 -2.18 10.69
N HIS A 73 2.81 -2.24 9.59
CA HIS A 73 3.36 -2.31 8.23
C HIS A 73 2.64 -1.37 7.27
N VAL A 74 3.31 -1.04 6.17
CA VAL A 74 2.70 -0.42 4.99
C VAL A 74 2.86 -1.34 3.81
N ILE A 75 1.76 -1.65 3.13
CA ILE A 75 1.77 -2.33 1.84
C ILE A 75 1.63 -1.29 0.74
N HIS A 76 2.68 -1.07 -0.05
CA HIS A 76 2.73 -0.11 -1.14
C HIS A 76 2.25 -0.77 -2.42
N ALA A 77 1.03 -0.44 -2.86
CA ALA A 77 0.45 -0.97 -4.09
C ALA A 77 0.50 0.09 -5.21
N VAL A 78 0.88 -0.32 -6.42
CA VAL A 78 0.95 0.58 -7.57
C VAL A 78 -0.19 0.29 -8.53
N GLY A 79 -1.25 1.09 -8.44
CA GLY A 79 -2.42 0.99 -9.29
C GLY A 79 -2.19 1.54 -10.71
N PRO A 80 -2.95 1.09 -11.71
CA PRO A 80 -2.86 1.62 -13.06
C PRO A 80 -3.43 3.04 -13.15
N VAL A 81 -2.88 3.83 -14.06
CA VAL A 81 -3.55 5.05 -14.52
C VAL A 81 -4.69 4.66 -15.45
N TRP A 82 -5.89 5.17 -15.19
CA TRP A 82 -7.07 4.86 -16.00
C TRP A 82 -7.05 5.59 -17.35
N HIS A 83 -7.06 4.84 -18.44
CA HIS A 83 -7.07 5.36 -19.81
C HIS A 83 -8.31 4.92 -20.61
N GLY A 84 -9.39 4.52 -19.93
CA GLY A 84 -10.63 4.09 -20.56
C GLY A 84 -10.85 2.57 -20.54
N GLY A 85 -9.97 1.79 -19.90
CA GLY A 85 -10.21 0.36 -19.62
C GLY A 85 -9.75 -0.60 -20.73
N GLY A 86 -9.12 -0.08 -21.78
CA GLY A 86 -8.63 -0.85 -22.92
C GLY A 86 -7.20 -1.39 -22.77
N MET A 87 -6.52 -1.10 -21.67
CA MET A 87 -5.11 -1.45 -21.42
C MET A 87 -4.93 -2.38 -20.21
N ASP A 88 -5.93 -3.24 -19.96
CA ASP A 88 -5.97 -4.17 -18.83
C ASP A 88 -5.92 -3.49 -17.44
N GLU A 89 -6.40 -2.26 -17.33
CA GLU A 89 -6.43 -1.55 -16.04
C GLU A 89 -7.25 -2.32 -14.99
N GLY A 90 -8.30 -3.04 -15.41
CA GLY A 90 -9.06 -3.93 -14.52
C GLY A 90 -8.22 -5.09 -13.98
N GLY A 91 -7.43 -5.75 -14.83
CA GLY A 91 -6.52 -6.83 -14.44
C GLY A 91 -5.40 -6.34 -13.51
N LEU A 92 -4.79 -5.21 -13.85
CA LEU A 92 -3.76 -4.56 -13.05
C LEU A 92 -4.28 -4.15 -11.66
N LEU A 93 -5.44 -3.49 -11.60
CA LEU A 93 -6.05 -3.11 -10.32
C LEU A 93 -6.36 -4.34 -9.45
N ALA A 94 -6.93 -5.40 -10.05
CA ALA A 94 -7.14 -6.66 -9.34
C ALA A 94 -5.82 -7.29 -8.86
N GLY A 95 -4.74 -7.14 -9.64
CA GLY A 95 -3.38 -7.53 -9.28
C GLY A 95 -2.88 -6.85 -8.00
N CYS A 96 -3.14 -5.55 -7.83
CA CYS A 96 -2.78 -4.81 -6.61
C CYS A 96 -3.41 -5.47 -5.36
N TYR A 97 -4.73 -5.69 -5.38
CA TYR A 97 -5.43 -6.29 -4.25
C TYR A 97 -4.91 -7.70 -3.92
N ARG A 98 -4.74 -8.56 -4.93
CA ARG A 98 -4.21 -9.92 -4.73
C ARG A 98 -2.82 -9.91 -4.13
N HIS A 99 -1.93 -9.03 -4.60
CA HIS A 99 -0.59 -8.90 -4.03
C HIS A 99 -0.61 -8.37 -2.59
N CYS A 100 -1.52 -7.46 -2.25
CA CYS A 100 -1.66 -6.98 -0.88
C CYS A 100 -2.05 -8.11 0.07
N TYR A 101 -3.08 -8.88 -0.27
CA TYR A 101 -3.51 -10.01 0.56
C TYR A 101 -2.41 -11.07 0.67
N ARG A 102 -1.73 -11.42 -0.44
CA ARG A 102 -0.60 -12.36 -0.40
C ARG A 102 0.51 -11.89 0.53
N LEU A 103 0.90 -10.60 0.47
CA LEU A 103 1.93 -10.05 1.35
C LEU A 103 1.50 -10.05 2.82
N ALA A 104 0.22 -9.78 3.10
CA ALA A 104 -0.32 -9.86 4.45
C ALA A 104 -0.27 -11.30 5.00
N ASP A 105 -0.69 -12.28 4.18
CA ASP A 105 -0.63 -13.71 4.53
C ASP A 105 0.82 -14.16 4.77
N ASP A 106 1.74 -13.83 3.85
CA ASP A 106 3.16 -14.19 3.93
C ASP A 106 3.85 -13.59 5.18
N ALA A 107 3.40 -12.41 5.62
CA ALA A 107 3.88 -11.73 6.81
C ALA A 107 3.13 -12.13 8.10
N GLY A 108 2.12 -13.01 8.02
CA GLY A 108 1.35 -13.48 9.16
C GLY A 108 0.46 -12.42 9.81
N LEU A 109 -0.06 -11.48 9.01
CA LEU A 109 -0.96 -10.41 9.48
C LEU A 109 -2.41 -10.92 9.55
N SER A 110 -3.20 -10.42 10.52
CA SER A 110 -4.57 -10.89 10.78
C SER A 110 -5.60 -9.79 10.93
#